data_AF-A0A3G6UMC8-F1
#
_entry.id   AF-A0A3G6UMC8-F1
#
_cell.length_a   1.000
_cell.length_b   1.000
_cell.length_c   1.000
_cell.angle_alpha   90.00
_cell.angle_beta   90.00
_cell.angle_gamma   90.00
#
_symmetry.space_group_name_H-M   'P 1'
#
loop_
_entity.id
_entity.type
_entity.pdbx_description
1 polymer ?
#
loop_
_entity_poly.entity_id
_entity_poly.type
_entity_poly.pdbx_seq_one_letter_code
_entity_poly.pdbx_strand_id
1 'polypeptide(L)'
;MKKFLHWFIEPYLIIRSELKSLSARRRQTDDSNEKLRIGQLIPFNYLLAVLYSAFFLYTLFYIGQAILVTWYSIGGLVITIPMMALAKAAQRKYLRRRDAFIKKDPSLIKHK
;
A
#
# COMPACT_ATOMS: atom_id res chain seq x y z
N MET A 1 14.02 -14.04 -5.64
CA MET A 1 13.82 -13.55 -4.26
C MET A 1 12.88 -14.52 -3.54
N LYS A 2 13.14 -14.93 -2.30
CA LYS A 2 12.25 -15.86 -1.55
C LYS A 2 10.82 -15.26 -1.49
N LYS A 3 9.77 -16.09 -1.66
CA LYS A 3 8.34 -15.65 -1.69
C LYS A 3 7.98 -14.74 -0.50
N PHE A 4 8.52 -15.04 0.67
CA PHE A 4 8.32 -14.26 1.89
C PHE A 4 8.86 -12.83 1.78
N LEU A 5 10.09 -12.65 1.32
CA LEU A 5 10.70 -11.33 1.16
C LEU A 5 9.95 -10.51 0.08
N HIS A 6 9.51 -11.18 -0.99
CA HIS A 6 8.69 -10.53 -2.02
C HIS A 6 7.36 -10.03 -1.45
N TRP A 7 6.74 -10.79 -0.53
CA TRP A 7 5.52 -10.35 0.13
C TRP A 7 5.73 -9.05 0.91
N PHE A 8 6.85 -8.86 1.61
CA PHE A 8 7.10 -7.59 2.31
C PHE A 8 7.39 -6.41 1.38
N ILE A 9 8.06 -6.66 0.24
CA ILE A 9 8.54 -5.62 -0.67
C ILE A 9 7.49 -5.22 -1.73
N GLU A 10 6.63 -6.15 -2.12
CA GLU A 10 5.57 -5.96 -3.13
C GLU A 10 4.77 -4.66 -2.96
N PRO A 11 4.26 -4.29 -1.75
CA PRO A 11 3.51 -3.05 -1.57
C PRO A 11 4.27 -1.79 -1.99
N TYR A 12 5.58 -1.74 -1.73
CA TYR A 12 6.43 -0.60 -2.07
C TYR A 12 6.67 -0.51 -3.57
N LEU A 13 6.84 -1.65 -4.24
CA LEU A 13 6.94 -1.70 -5.69
C LEU A 13 5.65 -1.20 -6.34
N ILE A 14 4.50 -1.64 -5.84
CA ILE A 14 3.18 -1.18 -6.28
C ILE A 14 3.07 0.34 -6.07
N ILE A 15 3.32 0.84 -4.85
CA ILE A 15 3.23 2.28 -4.55
C ILE A 15 4.13 3.10 -5.45
N ARG A 16 5.40 2.70 -5.62
CA ARG A 16 6.34 3.41 -6.51
C ARG A 16 5.83 3.45 -7.95
N SER A 17 5.32 2.33 -8.45
CA SER A 17 4.76 2.24 -9.80
C SER A 17 3.51 3.11 -9.97
N GLU A 18 2.64 3.14 -8.96
CA GLU A 18 1.44 3.95 -8.92
C GLU A 18 1.76 5.44 -8.85
N LEU A 19 2.68 5.85 -7.99
CA LEU A 19 3.11 7.25 -7.91
C LEU A 19 3.68 7.74 -9.24
N LYS A 20 4.47 6.91 -9.94
CA LYS A 20 4.96 7.23 -11.28
C LYS A 20 3.80 7.36 -12.28
N SER A 21 2.87 6.40 -12.29
CA SER A 21 1.70 6.38 -13.18
C SER A 21 0.78 7.60 -12.95
N LEU A 22 0.43 7.88 -11.70
CA LEU A 22 -0.41 9.01 -11.31
C LEU A 22 0.25 10.34 -11.63
N SER A 23 1.55 10.48 -11.36
CA SER A 23 2.30 11.71 -11.69
C SER A 23 2.34 11.98 -13.19
N ALA A 24 2.52 10.93 -14.00
CA ALA A 24 2.45 11.04 -15.46
C ALA A 24 1.04 11.44 -15.93
N ARG A 25 0.00 10.75 -15.44
CA ARG A 25 -1.40 11.07 -15.78
C ARG A 25 -1.80 12.48 -15.37
N ARG A 26 -1.32 12.97 -14.22
CA ARG A 26 -1.58 14.33 -13.74
C ARG A 26 -1.02 15.41 -14.68
N ARG A 27 0.08 15.11 -15.38
CA ARG A 27 0.71 16.00 -16.36
C ARG A 27 0.04 15.93 -17.74
N GLN A 28 -0.59 14.80 -18.06
CA GLN A 28 -1.20 14.53 -19.36
C GLN A 28 -2.69 14.84 -19.43
N THR A 29 -3.39 14.97 -18.29
CA THR A 29 -4.82 15.28 -18.27
C THR A 29 -5.05 16.79 -18.29
N ASP A 30 -5.90 17.23 -19.21
CA ASP A 30 -6.38 18.61 -19.31
C ASP A 30 -7.62 18.87 -18.42
N ASP A 31 -8.25 17.81 -17.91
CA ASP A 31 -9.38 17.93 -17.00
C ASP A 31 -8.91 18.27 -15.58
N SER A 32 -9.30 19.46 -15.11
CA SER A 32 -8.98 19.98 -13.78
C SER A 32 -9.53 19.10 -12.65
N ASN A 33 -10.69 18.47 -12.83
CA ASN A 33 -11.31 17.57 -11.85
C ASN A 33 -10.53 16.26 -11.76
N GLU A 34 -10.15 15.67 -12.90
CA GLU A 34 -9.29 14.48 -12.91
C GLU A 34 -7.93 14.79 -12.26
N LYS A 35 -7.35 15.94 -12.56
CA LYS A 35 -6.07 16.39 -11.99
C LYS A 35 -6.14 16.53 -10.47
N LEU A 36 -7.25 17.05 -9.94
CA LEU A 36 -7.50 17.14 -8.49
C LEU A 36 -7.64 15.75 -7.86
N ARG A 37 -8.44 14.86 -8.44
CA ARG A 37 -8.61 13.48 -7.93
C ARG A 37 -7.31 12.69 -7.97
N ILE A 38 -6.53 12.80 -9.05
CA ILE A 38 -5.17 12.23 -9.11
C ILE A 38 -4.29 12.84 -8.03
N GLY A 39 -4.40 14.16 -7.80
CA GLY A 39 -3.73 14.88 -6.72
C GLY A 39 -4.05 14.35 -5.32
N GLN A 40 -5.27 13.85 -5.07
CA GLN A 40 -5.66 13.19 -3.81
C GLN A 40 -5.10 11.77 -3.67
N LEU A 41 -4.95 11.06 -4.79
CA LEU A 41 -4.41 9.69 -4.79
C LEU A 41 -2.91 9.61 -4.52
N ILE A 42 -2.15 10.65 -4.85
CA ILE A 42 -0.71 10.74 -4.56
C ILE A 42 -0.42 10.70 -3.05
N PRO A 43 -0.95 11.63 -2.20
CA PRO A 43 -0.72 11.60 -0.76
C PRO A 43 -1.31 10.34 -0.12
N PHE A 44 -2.42 9.79 -0.65
CA PHE A 44 -2.94 8.49 -0.20
C PHE A 44 -1.91 7.36 -0.39
N ASN A 45 -1.23 7.30 -1.54
CA ASN A 45 -0.16 6.31 -1.77
C ASN A 45 1.05 6.54 -0.85
N TYR A 46 1.41 7.79 -0.54
CA TYR A 46 2.44 8.08 0.46
C TYR A 46 2.02 7.61 1.86
N LEU A 47 0.77 7.85 2.26
CA LEU A 47 0.26 7.37 3.55
C LEU A 47 0.31 5.84 3.64
N LEU A 48 -0.04 5.12 2.56
CA LEU A 48 0.14 3.67 2.49
C LEU A 48 1.61 3.27 2.64
N ALA A 49 2.54 4.00 2.03
CA ALA A 49 3.98 3.72 2.16
C ALA A 49 4.44 3.86 3.61
N VAL A 50 4.03 4.93 4.28
CA VAL A 50 4.33 5.19 5.70
C VAL A 50 3.75 4.07 6.57
N LEU A 51 2.49 3.69 6.33
CA LEU A 51 1.83 2.60 7.06
C LEU A 51 2.58 1.28 6.91
N TYR A 52 2.98 0.91 5.69
CA TYR A 52 3.78 -0.29 5.47
C TYR A 52 5.15 -0.21 6.13
N SER A 53 5.81 0.96 6.09
CA SER A 53 7.11 1.16 6.76
C SER A 53 6.98 1.01 8.26
N ALA A 54 5.93 1.54 8.87
CA ALA A 54 5.66 1.34 10.29
C ALA A 54 5.51 -0.16 10.61
N PHE A 55 4.63 -0.89 9.89
CA PHE A 55 4.45 -2.32 10.12
C PHE A 55 5.72 -3.14 9.89
N PHE A 56 6.51 -2.81 8.87
CA PHE A 56 7.78 -3.46 8.59
C PHE A 56 8.78 -3.25 9.73
N LEU A 57 8.95 -2.01 10.20
CA LEU A 57 9.82 -1.68 11.33
C LEU A 57 9.38 -2.37 12.62
N TYR A 58 8.07 -2.37 12.92
CA TYR A 58 7.53 -3.11 14.07
C TYR A 58 7.80 -4.61 13.96
N THR A 59 7.64 -5.19 12.76
CA THR A 59 7.94 -6.62 12.54
C THR A 59 9.41 -6.91 12.82
N LEU A 60 10.34 -6.08 12.33
CA LEU A 60 11.77 -6.23 12.62
C LEU A 60 12.08 -6.06 14.11
N PHE A 61 11.46 -5.08 14.76
CA PHE A 61 11.62 -4.86 16.20
C PHE A 61 11.19 -6.09 17.01
N TYR A 62 10.02 -6.66 16.72
CA TYR A 62 9.54 -7.86 17.41
C TYR A 62 10.37 -9.10 17.09
N ILE A 63 10.89 -9.24 15.87
CA ILE A 63 11.85 -10.31 15.53
C ILE A 63 13.12 -10.17 16.38
N GLY A 64 13.68 -8.95 16.48
CA GLY A 64 14.85 -8.70 17.32
C GLY A 64 14.60 -9.00 18.81
N GLN A 65 13.44 -8.60 19.33
CA GLN A 65 13.02 -8.90 20.69
C GLN A 65 12.82 -10.41 20.93
N ALA A 66 12.33 -11.15 19.94
CA ALA A 66 12.15 -12.60 20.04
C ALA A 66 13.47 -13.37 20.20
N ILE A 67 14.57 -12.81 19.69
CA ILE A 67 15.90 -13.39 19.86
C ILE A 67 16.47 -13.08 21.25
N LEU A 68 16.12 -11.93 21.85
CA LEU A 68 16.74 -11.40 23.06
C LEU A 68 15.94 -11.61 24.37
N VAL A 69 14.59 -11.55 24.34
CA VAL A 69 13.77 -11.23 25.53
C VAL A 69 12.57 -12.17 25.77
N THR A 70 12.44 -13.35 25.13
CA THR A 70 11.40 -14.41 25.42
C THR A 70 10.15 -14.40 24.50
N TRP A 71 9.40 -15.52 24.49
CA TRP A 71 8.25 -15.86 23.63
C TRP A 71 7.10 -14.84 23.57
N TYR A 72 6.97 -13.94 24.55
CA TYR A 72 5.94 -12.89 24.59
C TYR A 72 6.01 -11.94 23.38
N SER A 73 7.20 -11.73 22.83
CA SER A 73 7.45 -10.95 21.61
C SER A 73 6.79 -11.53 20.35
N ILE A 74 6.43 -12.81 20.36
CA ILE A 74 5.66 -13.47 19.29
C ILE A 74 4.26 -12.86 19.19
N GLY A 75 3.68 -12.39 20.31
CA GLY A 75 2.36 -11.72 20.32
C GLY A 75 2.32 -10.48 19.43
N GLY A 76 3.42 -9.71 19.35
CA GLY A 76 3.53 -8.57 18.44
C GLY A 76 3.53 -8.97 16.97
N LEU A 77 4.11 -10.12 16.63
CA LEU A 77 4.08 -10.67 15.26
C LEU A 77 2.68 -11.16 14.87
N VAL A 78 1.93 -11.70 15.83
CA VAL A 78 0.53 -12.11 15.63
C VAL A 78 -0.38 -10.93 15.30
N ILE A 79 -0.04 -9.70 15.71
CA ILE A 79 -0.82 -8.50 15.38
C ILE A 79 -0.31 -7.85 14.08
N THR A 80 1.00 -7.67 13.95
CA THR A 80 1.60 -6.93 12.83
C THR A 80 1.42 -7.63 11.48
N ILE A 81 1.53 -8.97 11.43
CA ILE A 81 1.40 -9.73 10.19
C ILE A 81 -0.05 -9.64 9.62
N PRO A 82 -1.12 -9.92 10.39
CA PRO A 82 -2.49 -9.72 9.92
C PRO A 82 -2.79 -8.27 9.53
N MET A 83 -2.29 -7.28 10.29
CA MET A 83 -2.48 -5.88 9.93
C MET A 83 -1.85 -5.52 8.59
N MET A 84 -0.66 -6.05 8.31
CA MET A 84 -0.01 -5.87 7.00
C MET A 84 -0.77 -6.59 5.88
N ALA A 85 -1.34 -7.77 6.15
CA ALA A 85 -2.21 -8.47 5.21
C ALA A 85 -3.51 -7.68 4.91
N LEU A 86 -4.13 -7.07 5.92
CA LEU A 86 -5.30 -6.20 5.76
C LEU A 86 -4.95 -4.94 4.95
N ALA A 87 -3.81 -4.30 5.23
CA ALA A 87 -3.33 -3.16 4.46
C ALA A 87 -3.14 -3.53 2.97
N LYS A 88 -2.58 -4.71 2.69
CA LYS A 88 -2.49 -5.25 1.32
C LYS A 88 -3.84 -5.47 0.67
N ALA A 89 -4.79 -6.04 1.39
CA ALA A 89 -6.15 -6.22 0.88
C ALA A 89 -6.81 -4.87 0.54
N ALA A 90 -6.62 -3.86 1.40
CA ALA A 90 -7.08 -2.51 1.16
C ALA A 90 -6.39 -1.87 -0.06
N GLN A 91 -5.08 -2.02 -0.21
CA GLN A 91 -4.32 -1.55 -1.38
C GLN A 91 -4.84 -2.20 -2.68
N ARG A 92 -5.12 -3.50 -2.68
CA ARG A 92 -5.70 -4.19 -3.85
C ARG A 92 -7.08 -3.65 -4.18
N LYS A 93 -7.95 -3.45 -3.18
CA LYS A 93 -9.28 -2.85 -3.38
C LYS A 93 -9.17 -1.43 -3.93
N TYR A 94 -8.20 -0.65 -3.44
CA TYR A 94 -7.88 0.67 -3.98
C TYR A 94 -7.53 0.61 -5.47
N LEU A 95 -6.57 -0.25 -5.86
CA LEU A 95 -6.14 -0.39 -7.27
C LEU A 95 -7.32 -0.74 -8.20
N ARG A 96 -8.24 -1.60 -7.75
CA ARG A 96 -9.45 -1.99 -8.51
C ARG A 96 -10.43 -0.83 -8.75
N ARG A 97 -10.44 0.18 -7.86
CA ARG A 97 -11.39 1.30 -7.87
C ARG A 97 -10.77 2.63 -8.30
N ARG A 98 -9.45 2.68 -8.46
CA ARG A 98 -8.68 3.89 -8.77
C ARG A 98 -9.18 4.57 -10.03
N ASP A 99 -9.29 3.83 -11.14
CA ASP A 99 -9.68 4.41 -12.43
C ASP A 99 -11.13 4.91 -12.41
N ALA A 100 -12.03 4.17 -11.75
CA ALA A 100 -13.41 4.59 -11.49
C ALA A 100 -13.49 5.89 -10.68
N PHE A 101 -12.63 6.04 -9.67
CA PHE A 101 -12.56 7.28 -8.90
C PHE A 101 -12.06 8.45 -9.75
N ILE A 102 -10.97 8.27 -10.51
CA ILE A 102 -10.41 9.32 -11.37
C ILE A 102 -11.45 9.80 -12.39
N LYS A 103 -12.09 8.88 -13.11
CA LYS A 103 -13.06 9.20 -14.18
C LYS A 103 -14.50 9.42 -13.71
N LYS A 104 -14.80 9.24 -12.42
CA LYS A 104 -16.18 9.24 -11.86
C LYS A 104 -17.11 8.25 -12.56
N ASP A 105 -16.55 7.13 -13.03
CA ASP A 105 -17.29 6.12 -13.79
C ASP A 105 -17.24 4.76 -13.06
N PRO A 106 -18.38 4.32 -12.47
CA PRO A 106 -18.46 3.04 -11.78
C PRO A 106 -18.17 1.82 -12.67
N SER A 107 -18.33 1.93 -13.99
CA SER A 107 -18.08 0.82 -14.92
C SER A 107 -16.60 0.42 -14.99
N LEU A 108 -15.69 1.32 -14.58
CA LEU A 108 -14.25 1.07 -14.59
C LEU A 108 -13.76 0.28 -13.37
N ILE A 109 -14.65 -0.17 -12.48
CA ILE A 109 -14.29 -1.01 -11.33
C ILE A 109 -13.88 -2.40 -11.83
N LYS A 110 -12.64 -2.82 -11.52
CA LYS A 110 -12.15 -4.15 -11.90
C LYS A 110 -12.65 -5.22 -10.92
N HIS A 111 -13.44 -6.17 -11.42
CA HIS A 111 -13.93 -7.34 -10.69
C HIS A 111 -13.04 -8.57 -10.96
N LYS A 112 -11.84 -8.59 -10.38
CA LYS A 112 -10.98 -9.78 -10.29
C LYS A 112 -10.19 -9.74 -9.00
#